data_AF-A0A133V4P8-F1
#
_entry.id   AF-A0A133V4P8-F1
#
_cell.length_a   1.000
_cell.length_b   1.000
_cell.length_c   1.000
_cell.angle_alpha   90.00
_cell.angle_beta   90.00
_cell.angle_gamma   90.00
#
_symmetry.space_group_name_H-M   'P 1'
#
loop_
_entity.id
_entity.type
_entity.pdbx_description
1 polymer ?
#
loop_
_entity_poly.entity_id
_entity_poly.type
_entity_poly.pdbx_seq_one_letter_code
_entity_poly.pdbx_strand_id
1 'polypeptide(L)'
;LTNVPMSEVWIVSMLVLILAVNLPLCLWSGQLGAQRGVYVFYRLRGKTVDPDFGSKPFSKFLLILTASIAVGVVGAIIFSYA
;
A
#
# COMPACT_ATOMS: atom_id res chain seq x y z
N LEU A 1 -28.23 23.54 -0.60
CA LEU A 1 -27.68 22.17 -0.61
C LEU A 1 -27.05 21.97 -1.97
N THR A 2 -25.73 22.06 -2.06
CA THR A 2 -24.95 22.07 -3.29
C THR A 2 -25.10 20.73 -4.02
N ASN A 3 -25.67 20.76 -5.23
CA ASN A 3 -25.67 19.66 -6.18
C ASN A 3 -24.23 19.40 -6.63
N VAL A 4 -23.47 18.63 -5.84
CA VAL A 4 -22.19 18.10 -6.31
C VAL A 4 -22.55 17.04 -7.35
N PRO A 5 -22.10 17.20 -8.61
CA PRO A 5 -22.44 16.23 -9.64
C PRO A 5 -21.82 14.88 -9.28
N MET A 6 -22.60 13.80 -9.40
CA MET A 6 -22.18 12.44 -9.02
C MET A 6 -20.89 12.00 -9.72
N SER A 7 -20.61 12.57 -10.90
CA SER A 7 -19.36 12.38 -11.63
C SER A 7 -18.13 12.89 -10.86
N GLU A 8 -18.22 14.02 -10.15
CA GLU A 8 -17.11 14.55 -9.35
C GLU A 8 -16.83 13.63 -8.15
N VAL A 9 -17.87 13.11 -7.50
CA VAL A 9 -17.72 12.15 -6.39
C VAL A 9 -17.01 10.88 -6.86
N TRP A 10 -17.36 10.39 -8.05
CA TRP A 10 -16.74 9.20 -8.63
C TRP A 10 -15.27 9.41 -9.01
N ILE A 11 -14.94 10.57 -9.60
CA ILE A 11 -13.56 10.96 -9.92
C ILE A 11 -12.72 11.04 -8.64
N VAL A 12 -13.23 11.69 -7.59
CA VAL A 12 -12.54 11.81 -6.31
C VAL A 12 -12.36 10.44 -5.66
N SER A 13 -13.37 9.58 -5.69
CA SER A 13 -13.29 8.21 -5.16
C SER A 13 -12.22 7.38 -5.86
N MET A 14 -12.17 7.43 -7.20
CA MET A 14 -11.13 6.76 -8.00
C MET A 14 -9.74 7.31 -7.67
N LEU A 15 -9.59 8.62 -7.54
CA LEU A 15 -8.32 9.27 -7.17
C LEU A 15 -7.83 8.81 -5.78
N VAL A 16 -8.74 8.76 -4.80
CA VAL A 16 -8.44 8.28 -3.45
C VAL A 16 -8.06 6.80 -3.48
N LEU A 17 -8.74 5.97 -4.28
CA LEU A 17 -8.42 4.56 -4.42
C LEU A 17 -7.03 4.34 -5.04
N ILE A 18 -6.72 5.07 -6.11
CA ILE A 18 -5.40 5.04 -6.77
C ILE A 18 -4.32 5.47 -5.77
N LEU A 19 -4.55 6.54 -5.01
CA LEU A 19 -3.58 7.03 -4.03
C LEU A 19 -3.41 6.04 -2.87
N ALA A 20 -4.51 5.46 -2.38
CA ALA A 20 -4.51 4.47 -1.30
C ALA A 20 -3.80 3.18 -1.65
N VAL A 21 -3.68 2.83 -2.94
CA VAL A 21 -2.90 1.68 -3.41
C VAL A 21 -1.44 2.08 -3.68
N ASN A 22 -1.21 3.22 -4.33
CA ASN A 22 0.14 3.65 -4.72
C ASN A 22 0.99 4.09 -3.53
N LEU A 23 0.41 4.75 -2.53
CA LEU A 23 1.16 5.21 -1.35
C LEU A 23 1.79 4.05 -0.56
N PRO A 24 1.06 2.96 -0.25
CA PRO A 24 1.68 1.77 0.33
C PRO A 24 2.74 1.16 -0.60
N LEU A 25 2.47 1.02 -1.91
CA LEU A 25 3.45 0.50 -2.87
C LEU A 25 4.76 1.31 -2.90
N CYS A 26 4.67 2.64 -2.79
CA CYS A 26 5.83 3.54 -2.73
C CYS A 26 6.60 3.41 -1.40
N LEU A 27 5.89 3.35 -0.28
CA LEU A 27 6.53 3.13 1.03
C LEU A 27 7.24 1.77 1.06
N TRP A 28 6.64 0.77 0.42
CA TRP A 28 7.20 -0.57 0.30
C TRP A 28 8.47 -0.61 -0.54
N SER A 29 8.48 0.03 -1.72
CA SER A 29 9.68 0.07 -2.56
C SER A 29 10.85 0.75 -1.84
N GLY A 30 10.57 1.82 -1.10
CA GLY A 30 11.55 2.47 -0.21
C GLY A 30 12.06 1.56 0.89
N GLN A 31 11.17 0.81 1.55
CA GLN A 31 11.53 -0.09 2.64
C GLN A 31 12.37 -1.28 2.14
N LEU A 32 12.06 -1.85 0.97
CA LEU A 32 12.89 -2.86 0.32
C LEU A 32 14.29 -2.33 -0.03
N GLY A 33 14.36 -1.10 -0.56
CA GLY A 33 15.62 -0.43 -0.85
C GLY A 33 16.47 -0.24 0.41
N ALA A 34 15.86 0.25 1.49
CA ALA A 34 16.52 0.42 2.79
C ALA A 34 16.99 -0.92 3.38
N GLN A 35 16.16 -1.97 3.33
CA GLN A 35 16.54 -3.30 3.80
C GLN A 35 17.71 -3.88 3.03
N ARG A 36 17.73 -3.76 1.70
CA ARG A 36 18.86 -4.19 0.87
C ARG A 36 20.13 -3.38 1.18
N GLY A 37 20.01 -2.07 1.37
CA GLY A 37 21.12 -1.22 1.74
C GLY A 37 21.74 -1.62 3.09
N VAL A 38 20.89 -1.83 4.09
CA VAL A 38 21.30 -2.28 5.43
C VAL A 38 21.93 -3.68 5.37
N TYR A 39 21.34 -4.60 4.62
CA TYR A 39 21.87 -5.95 4.41
C TYR A 39 23.28 -5.91 3.81
N VAL A 40 23.48 -5.15 2.73
CA VAL A 40 24.79 -5.00 2.09
C VAL A 40 25.79 -4.35 3.04
N PHE A 41 25.38 -3.32 3.79
CA PHE A 41 26.23 -2.67 4.77
C PHE A 41 26.69 -3.64 5.87
N TYR A 42 25.79 -4.45 6.44
CA TYR A 42 26.16 -5.46 7.45
C TYR A 42 27.05 -6.56 6.88
N ARG A 43 26.81 -6.98 5.63
CA ARG A 43 27.66 -7.93 4.91
C ARG A 43 29.08 -7.38 4.73
N LEU A 44 29.23 -6.12 4.34
CA LEU A 44 30.53 -5.44 4.24
C LEU A 44 31.24 -5.33 5.60
N ARG A 45 30.48 -5.19 6.69
CA ARG A 45 31.00 -5.18 8.07
C ARG A 45 31.36 -6.56 8.63
N GLY A 46 31.18 -7.64 7.85
CA GLY A 46 31.47 -9.01 8.28
C GLY A 46 30.52 -9.54 9.35
N LYS A 47 29.37 -8.89 9.58
CA LYS A 47 28.34 -9.39 10.51
C LYS A 47 27.41 -10.36 9.79
N THR A 48 27.10 -11.48 10.42
CA THR A 48 26.06 -12.41 9.97
C THR A 48 24.70 -11.72 10.03
N VAL A 49 24.02 -11.62 8.89
CA VAL A 49 22.67 -11.08 8.79
C VAL A 49 21.67 -12.23 8.91
N ASP A 50 20.64 -12.03 9.72
CA ASP A 50 19.58 -13.00 9.95
C ASP A 50 18.89 -13.39 8.61
N PRO A 51 18.66 -14.66 8.29
CA PRO A 51 17.96 -15.05 7.06
C PRO A 51 16.53 -14.50 6.97
N ASP A 52 15.92 -14.13 8.11
CA ASP A 52 14.60 -13.50 8.19
C ASP A 52 14.61 -11.96 8.09
N PHE A 53 15.75 -11.34 7.76
CA PHE A 53 15.83 -9.89 7.61
C PHE A 53 14.94 -9.40 6.46
N GLY A 54 13.75 -8.89 6.82
CA GLY A 54 12.77 -8.34 5.88
C GLY A 54 11.54 -9.20 5.61
N SER A 55 11.46 -10.44 6.13
CA SER A 55 10.29 -11.32 5.95
C SER A 55 9.06 -10.89 6.78
N LYS A 56 9.29 -10.38 8.00
CA LYS A 56 8.24 -9.95 8.94
C LYS A 56 7.36 -8.78 8.47
N PRO A 57 7.87 -7.69 7.88
CA PRO A 57 7.02 -6.61 7.37
C PRO A 57 6.22 -7.02 6.12
N PHE A 58 6.63 -8.06 5.41
CA PHE A 58 6.03 -8.47 4.14
C PHE A 58 4.57 -8.93 4.32
N SER A 59 4.33 -9.74 5.36
CA SER A 59 3.00 -10.30 5.66
C SER A 59 1.97 -9.24 6.04
N LYS A 60 2.34 -8.27 6.88
CA LYS A 60 1.41 -7.24 7.38
C LYS A 60 0.98 -6.27 6.30
N PHE A 61 1.87 -5.94 5.38
CA PHE A 61 1.62 -4.95 4.35
C PHE A 61 0.72 -5.50 3.23
N LEU A 62 0.93 -6.76 2.83
CA LEU A 62 0.01 -7.46 1.93
C LEU A 62 -1.41 -7.50 2.52
N LEU A 63 -1.51 -7.74 3.83
CA LEU A 63 -2.78 -7.75 4.54
C LEU A 63 -3.48 -6.36 4.47
N ILE A 64 -2.74 -5.28 4.75
CA ILE A 64 -3.27 -3.90 4.66
C ILE A 64 -3.68 -3.56 3.21
N LEU A 65 -2.88 -3.95 2.22
CA LEU A 65 -3.19 -3.72 0.80
C LEU A 65 -4.47 -4.44 0.40
N THR A 66 -4.59 -5.73 0.74
CA THR A 66 -5.80 -6.51 0.44
C THR A 66 -7.04 -5.97 1.15
N ALA A 67 -6.91 -5.52 2.40
CA ALA A 67 -8.01 -4.89 3.13
C ALA A 67 -8.44 -3.57 2.49
N SER A 68 -7.49 -2.74 2.05
CA SER A 68 -7.76 -1.47 1.36
C SER A 68 -8.51 -1.69 0.04
N ILE A 69 -8.06 -2.66 -0.77
CA ILE A 69 -8.73 -3.02 -2.03
C ILE A 69 -10.15 -3.56 -1.76
N ALA A 70 -10.31 -4.43 -0.76
CA ALA A 70 -11.61 -4.99 -0.41
C ALA A 70 -12.62 -3.92 0.01
N VAL A 71 -12.21 -2.97 0.86
CA VAL A 71 -13.06 -1.84 1.27
C VAL A 71 -13.44 -0.96 0.08
N GLY A 72 -12.50 -0.68 -0.82
CA GLY A 72 -12.76 0.08 -2.04
C GLY A 72 -13.76 -0.59 -2.97
N VAL A 73 -13.64 -1.91 -3.18
CA VAL A 73 -14.58 -2.70 -4.01
C VAL A 73 -15.96 -2.75 -3.38
N VAL A 74 -16.05 -2.99 -2.06
CA VAL A 74 -17.34 -3.01 -1.35
C VAL A 74 -18.02 -1.64 -1.42
N GLY A 75 -17.27 -0.56 -1.22
CA GLY A 75 -17.78 0.81 -1.38
C GLY A 75 -18.31 1.07 -2.80
N ALA A 76 -17.56 0.68 -3.83
CA ALA A 76 -17.98 0.85 -5.22
C ALA A 76 -19.26 0.07 -5.57
N ILE A 77 -19.41 -1.16 -5.03
CA ILE A 77 -20.61 -1.99 -5.24
C ILE A 77 -21.82 -1.35 -4.55
N ILE A 78 -21.69 -0.91 -3.29
CA ILE A 78 -22.79 -0.29 -2.55
C ILE A 78 -23.26 0.98 -3.26
N PHE A 79 -22.34 1.84 -3.72
CA PHE A 79 -22.69 3.07 -4.43
C PHE A 79 -23.18 2.85 -5.87
N SER A 80 -22.91 1.70 -6.50
CA SER A 80 -23.50 1.36 -7.81
C SER A 80 -24.95 0.86 -7.69
N TYR A 81 -25.31 0.28 -6.54
CA TYR A 81 -26.65 -0.24 -6.28
C TYR A 81 -27.54 0.70 -5.45
N ALA A 82 -27.01 1.85 -5.02
CA ALA A 82 -27.71 2.92 -4.31
C ALA A 82 -28.04 4.08 -5.24
#